data_AF-A0A8B8N068-F1
#
_entry.id   AF-A0A8B8N068-F1
#
_cell.length_a   1.000
_cell.length_b   1.000
_cell.length_c   1.000
_cell.angle_alpha   90.00
_cell.angle_beta   90.00
_cell.angle_gamma   90.00
#
_symmetry.space_group_name_H-M   'P 1'
#
loop_
_entity.id
_entity.type
_entity.pdbx_description
1 polymer ?
#
loop_
_entity_poly.entity_id
_entity_poly.type
_entity_poly.pdbx_seq_one_letter_code
_entity_poly.pdbx_strand_id
1 'polypeptide(L)'
;MNPEQGLCLGALFDIAATNGLDMGRRLCILGFCRSIEMLSDVVEDAVLEDGGEVVAAEKAIKGGLHEKLTMTVAVPLLWGVPPASERLHLAVRSGGGIVEKVFWQWDFC
;
A
#
# COMPACT_ATOMS: atom_id res chain seq x y z
N MET A 1 -31.09 -7.69 -3.50
CA MET A 1 -29.71 -7.93 -3.00
C MET A 1 -29.72 -9.28 -2.30
N ASN A 2 -28.78 -10.17 -2.61
CA ASN A 2 -28.75 -11.52 -2.01
C ASN A 2 -28.03 -11.45 -0.64
N PRO A 3 -28.70 -11.78 0.48
CA PRO A 3 -28.10 -11.76 1.82
C PRO A 3 -27.01 -12.83 2.04
N GLU A 4 -26.82 -13.77 1.12
CA GLU A 4 -25.73 -14.76 1.17
C GLU A 4 -24.41 -14.26 0.57
N GLN A 5 -24.37 -13.04 0.03
CA GLN A 5 -23.12 -12.36 -0.30
C GLN A 5 -22.50 -11.86 1.00
N GLY A 6 -21.95 -12.79 1.79
CA GLY A 6 -21.15 -12.48 2.96
C GLY A 6 -20.07 -11.47 2.59
N LEU A 7 -19.80 -10.52 3.47
CA LEU A 7 -18.61 -9.68 3.42
C LEU A 7 -17.43 -10.63 3.16
N CYS A 8 -16.83 -10.59 1.97
CA CYS A 8 -15.53 -11.23 1.79
C CYS A 8 -14.66 -10.64 2.91
N LEU A 9 -14.21 -11.47 3.86
CA LEU A 9 -13.17 -11.10 4.80
C LEU A 9 -11.98 -10.66 3.94
N GLY A 10 -11.91 -9.35 3.68
CA GLY A 10 -10.95 -8.79 2.75
C GLY A 10 -9.54 -9.01 3.28
N ALA A 11 -8.58 -9.12 2.37
CA ALA A 11 -7.20 -9.13 2.77
C ALA A 11 -6.82 -7.74 3.31
N LEU A 12 -5.88 -7.70 4.25
CA LEU A 12 -5.36 -6.45 4.78
C LEU A 12 -4.17 -5.98 3.94
N PHE A 13 -3.94 -4.68 3.89
CA PHE A 13 -2.68 -4.15 3.40
C PHE A 13 -2.11 -3.07 4.31
N ASP A 14 -0.79 -2.98 4.28
CA ASP A 14 0.02 -1.97 4.95
C ASP A 14 1.12 -1.54 3.98
N ILE A 15 0.99 -0.34 3.41
CA ILE A 15 1.95 0.23 2.47
C ILE A 15 2.63 1.42 3.14
N ALA A 16 3.93 1.30 3.37
CA ALA A 16 4.77 2.38 3.88
C ALA A 16 5.58 2.98 2.72
N ALA A 17 5.39 4.27 2.44
CA ALA A 17 6.15 4.99 1.43
C ALA A 17 7.19 5.91 2.07
N THR A 18 8.43 5.85 1.61
CA THR A 18 9.52 6.76 1.97
C THR A 18 9.94 7.57 0.74
N ASN A 19 10.78 8.60 0.90
CA ASN A 19 11.36 9.31 -0.25
C ASN A 19 12.64 8.65 -0.82
N GLY A 20 13.02 7.47 -0.32
CA GLY A 20 14.25 6.78 -0.69
C GLY A 20 15.56 7.33 -0.09
N LEU A 21 15.51 8.49 0.59
CA LEU A 21 16.69 9.10 1.23
C LEU A 21 16.62 9.03 2.76
N ASP A 22 15.42 9.26 3.32
CA ASP A 22 15.13 9.20 4.74
C ASP A 22 14.10 8.10 4.99
N MET A 23 14.60 6.90 5.32
CA MET A 23 13.75 5.74 5.61
C MET A 23 13.02 5.84 6.96
N GLY A 24 13.42 6.79 7.83
CA GLY A 24 12.76 7.05 9.10
C GLY A 24 11.47 7.86 8.96
N ARG A 25 11.24 8.51 7.82
CA ARG A 25 10.01 9.28 7.53
C ARG A 25 9.14 8.55 6.52
N ARG A 26 7.96 8.15 6.96
CA ARG A 26 7.07 7.28 6.18
C ARG A 26 5.66 7.84 6.09
N LEU A 27 5.08 7.78 4.90
CA LEU A 27 3.64 7.86 4.69
C LEU A 27 3.09 6.44 4.74
N CYS A 28 2.27 6.13 5.73
CA CYS A 28 1.68 4.80 5.89
C CYS A 28 0.23 4.83 5.41
N ILE A 29 -0.13 3.88 4.55
CA ILE A 29 -1.48 3.68 4.00
C ILE A 29 -1.93 2.29 4.42
N LEU A 30 -2.98 2.23 5.24
CA LEU A 30 -3.58 0.99 5.72
C LEU A 30 -4.97 0.83 5.15
N GLY A 31 -5.38 -0.41 4.94
CA GLY A 31 -6.76 -0.72 4.60
C GLY A 31 -6.99 -2.15 4.20
N PHE A 32 -8.03 -2.33 3.39
CA PHE A 32 -8.52 -3.62 2.93
C PHE A 32 -8.41 -3.71 1.42
N CYS A 33 -8.15 -4.89 0.88
CA CYS A 33 -8.20 -5.12 -0.55
C CYS A 33 -8.90 -6.44 -0.88
N ARG A 34 -9.35 -6.54 -2.13
CA ARG A 34 -9.95 -7.77 -2.65
C ARG A 34 -8.91 -8.87 -2.88
N SER A 35 -7.68 -8.51 -3.24
CA SER A 35 -6.59 -9.42 -3.54
C SER A 35 -5.26 -8.74 -3.25
N ILE A 36 -4.40 -9.39 -2.46
CA ILE A 36 -3.05 -8.88 -2.18
C ILE A 36 -2.13 -8.96 -3.40
N GLU A 37 -2.34 -9.95 -4.27
CA GLU A 37 -1.58 -10.11 -5.51
C GLU A 37 -1.85 -8.93 -6.44
N MET A 38 -3.12 -8.70 -6.77
CA MET A 38 -3.50 -7.60 -7.67
C MET A 38 -3.11 -6.24 -7.10
N LEU A 39 -3.29 -6.01 -5.79
CA LEU A 39 -2.88 -4.76 -5.17
C LEU A 39 -1.35 -4.57 -5.22
N SER A 40 -0.59 -5.63 -4.94
CA SER A 40 0.88 -5.60 -5.00
C SER A 40 1.36 -5.23 -6.38
N ASP A 41 0.86 -5.88 -7.43
CA ASP A 41 1.28 -5.66 -8.82
C ASP A 41 0.98 -4.23 -9.27
N VAL A 42 -0.23 -3.71 -9.02
CA VAL A 42 -0.61 -2.35 -9.41
C VAL A 42 0.19 -1.28 -8.68
N VAL A 43 0.48 -1.49 -7.38
CA VAL A 43 1.30 -0.56 -6.60
C VAL A 43 2.75 -0.61 -7.06
N GLU A 44 3.29 -1.79 -7.33
CA GLU A 44 4.63 -1.98 -7.85
C GLU A 44 4.81 -1.28 -9.20
N ASP A 45 3.92 -1.53 -10.16
CA ASP A 45 3.95 -0.88 -11.48
C ASP A 45 3.92 0.64 -11.35
N ALA A 46 3.00 1.19 -10.55
CA ALA A 46 2.88 2.64 -10.37
C ALA A 46 4.13 3.26 -9.72
N VAL A 47 4.74 2.56 -8.76
CA VAL A 47 5.97 3.02 -8.10
C VAL A 47 7.14 3.01 -9.08
N LEU A 48 7.27 1.96 -9.89
CA LEU A 48 8.33 1.84 -10.90
C LEU A 48 8.17 2.87 -12.03
N GLU A 49 6.94 3.10 -12.51
CA GLU A 49 6.62 4.12 -13.52
C GLU A 49 7.00 5.54 -13.05
N ASP A 50 6.86 5.80 -11.74
CA ASP A 50 7.25 7.07 -11.11
C ASP A 50 8.75 7.16 -10.80
N GLY A 51 9.55 6.15 -11.18
CA GLY A 51 10.99 6.08 -10.95
C GLY A 51 11.37 5.70 -9.52
N GLY A 52 10.43 5.15 -8.76
CA GLY A 52 10.64 4.61 -7.42
C GLY A 52 11.06 3.14 -7.40
N GLU A 53 11.03 2.57 -6.20
CA GLU A 53 11.48 1.20 -5.94
C GLU A 53 10.61 0.52 -4.88
N VAL A 54 10.36 -0.78 -5.04
CA VAL A 54 9.80 -1.61 -3.97
C VAL A 54 10.93 -2.11 -3.09
N VAL A 55 11.06 -1.54 -1.89
CA VAL A 55 12.13 -1.86 -0.93
C VAL A 55 11.87 -3.22 -0.26
N ALA A 56 10.61 -3.50 0.06
CA ALA A 56 10.20 -4.77 0.64
C ALA A 56 8.73 -5.06 0.31
N ALA A 57 8.41 -6.33 0.07
CA ALA A 57 7.04 -6.80 -0.08
C ALA A 57 6.91 -8.17 0.59
N GLU A 58 6.02 -8.28 1.57
CA GLU A 58 5.72 -9.51 2.28
C GLU A 58 4.23 -9.83 2.13
N LYS A 59 3.96 -11.05 1.66
CA LYS A 59 2.61 -11.60 1.49
C LYS A 59 2.41 -12.69 2.54
N ALA A 60 1.73 -12.35 3.63
CA ALA A 60 1.53 -13.25 4.76
C ALA A 60 0.14 -13.89 4.72
N ILE A 61 0.06 -15.19 4.99
CA ILE A 61 -1.20 -15.94 5.13
C ILE A 61 -1.30 -16.44 6.56
N LYS A 62 -2.26 -15.91 7.34
CA LYS A 62 -2.49 -16.33 8.73
C LYS A 62 -3.71 -17.25 8.81
N GLY A 63 -3.49 -18.51 9.18
CA GLY A 63 -4.57 -19.47 9.44
C GLY A 63 -5.44 -19.82 8.21
N GLY A 64 -4.90 -19.66 7.00
CA GLY A 64 -5.54 -20.06 5.74
C GLY A 64 -6.61 -19.11 5.18
N LEU A 65 -7.08 -18.12 5.95
CA LEU A 65 -8.13 -17.19 5.49
C LEU A 65 -7.75 -15.71 5.57
N HIS A 66 -6.78 -15.32 6.40
CA HIS A 66 -6.41 -13.91 6.56
C HIS A 66 -5.10 -13.62 5.85
N GLU A 67 -5.21 -13.07 4.65
CA GLU A 67 -4.09 -12.56 3.88
C GLU A 67 -3.74 -11.13 4.33
N LYS A 68 -2.44 -10.82 4.41
CA LYS A 68 -1.95 -9.46 4.62
C LYS A 68 -0.79 -9.17 3.66
N LEU A 69 -0.90 -8.06 2.95
CA LEU A 69 0.19 -7.45 2.21
C LEU A 69 0.90 -6.43 3.12
N THR A 70 2.21 -6.54 3.28
CA THR A 70 3.04 -5.49 3.89
C THR A 70 4.07 -5.07 2.85
N MET A 71 4.00 -3.82 2.39
CA MET A 71 4.95 -3.27 1.42
C MET A 71 5.64 -2.03 1.97
N THR A 72 6.93 -1.91 1.66
CA THR A 72 7.69 -0.67 1.80
C THR A 72 8.17 -0.24 0.42
N VAL A 73 7.87 1.00 0.05
CA VAL A 73 8.21 1.57 -1.26
C VAL A 73 9.00 2.87 -1.07
N ALA A 74 9.98 3.10 -1.94
CA ALA A 74 10.68 4.37 -2.06
C ALA A 74 10.10 5.12 -3.26
N VAL A 75 9.50 6.28 -3.00
CA VAL A 75 8.81 7.08 -4.01
C VAL A 75 9.52 8.43 -4.16
N PRO A 76 10.15 8.72 -5.32
CA PRO A 76 10.74 10.02 -5.58
C PRO A 76 9.70 11.12 -5.46
N LEU A 77 10.11 12.27 -4.90
CA LEU A 77 9.21 13.41 -4.72
C LEU A 77 7.92 13.07 -3.95
N LEU A 78 7.98 12.11 -3.01
CA LEU A 78 6.84 11.72 -2.17
C LEU A 78 6.12 12.93 -1.55
N TRP A 79 6.89 13.95 -1.13
CA TRP A 79 6.42 15.21 -0.55
C TRP A 79 6.63 16.42 -1.48
N GLY A 80 6.84 16.18 -2.78
CA GLY A 80 7.04 17.22 -3.78
C GLY A 80 5.76 18.02 -4.06
N VAL A 81 5.82 18.87 -5.08
CA VAL A 81 4.67 19.67 -5.54
C VAL A 81 4.51 19.50 -7.06
N PRO A 82 3.45 18.83 -7.55
CA PRO A 82 2.45 18.07 -6.77
C PRO A 82 3.08 16.84 -6.08
N PRO A 83 2.53 16.38 -4.95
CA PRO A 83 3.13 15.28 -4.20
C PRO A 83 2.89 13.94 -4.88
N ALA A 84 3.94 13.13 -5.05
CA ALA A 84 3.82 11.81 -5.65
C ALA A 84 2.95 10.84 -4.81
N SER A 85 2.70 11.15 -3.54
CA SER A 85 1.76 10.39 -2.68
C SER A 85 0.35 10.32 -3.26
N GLU A 86 -0.09 11.31 -4.04
CA GLU A 86 -1.42 11.28 -4.68
C GLU A 86 -1.53 10.16 -5.73
N ARG A 87 -0.46 9.93 -6.50
CA ARG A 87 -0.40 8.82 -7.47
C ARG A 87 -0.38 7.47 -6.77
N LEU A 88 0.36 7.35 -5.67
CA LEU A 88 0.34 6.14 -4.84
C LEU A 88 -1.07 5.85 -4.29
N HIS A 89 -1.79 6.88 -3.80
CA HIS A 89 -3.18 6.72 -3.36
C HIS A 89 -4.10 6.26 -4.49
N LEU A 90 -3.91 6.78 -5.70
CA LEU A 90 -4.66 6.35 -6.87
C LEU A 90 -4.36 4.89 -7.21
N ALA A 91 -3.08 4.48 -7.21
CA ALA A 91 -2.66 3.11 -7.47
C ALA A 91 -3.31 2.13 -6.47
N VAL A 92 -3.30 2.45 -5.18
CA VAL A 92 -3.97 1.64 -4.14
C VAL A 92 -5.45 1.45 -4.45
N ARG A 93 -6.15 2.52 -4.84
CA ARG A 93 -7.58 2.44 -5.19
C ARG A 93 -7.82 1.65 -6.48
N SER A 94 -6.99 1.84 -7.50
CA SER A 94 -7.05 1.14 -8.78
C SER A 94 -6.76 -0.36 -8.63
N GLY A 95 -5.87 -0.73 -7.70
CA GLY A 95 -5.59 -2.12 -7.29
C GLY A 95 -6.70 -2.75 -6.43
N GLY A 96 -7.85 -2.08 -6.26
CA GLY A 96 -8.98 -2.59 -5.48
C GLY A 96 -8.82 -2.41 -3.97
N GLY A 97 -7.91 -1.52 -3.53
CA GLY A 97 -7.72 -1.13 -2.14
C GLY A 97 -8.77 -0.11 -1.67
N ILE A 98 -9.29 -0.33 -0.48
CA ILE A 98 -10.12 0.60 0.29
C ILE A 98 -9.25 1.11 1.44
N VAL A 99 -8.88 2.39 1.37
CA VAL A 99 -8.04 3.04 2.38
C VAL A 99 -8.85 3.28 3.66
N GLU A 100 -8.41 2.68 4.76
CA GLU A 100 -8.97 2.91 6.09
C GLU A 100 -8.28 4.09 6.79
N LYS A 101 -6.94 4.14 6.72
CA LYS A 101 -6.14 5.12 7.44
C LYS A 101 -4.92 5.53 6.64
N VAL A 102 -4.62 6.83 6.69
CA VAL A 102 -3.40 7.43 6.16
C VAL A 102 -2.75 8.23 7.28
N PHE A 103 -1.47 8.02 7.54
CA PHE A 103 -0.77 8.75 8.58
C PHE A 103 0.73 8.85 8.32
N TRP A 104 1.34 9.84 8.97
CA TRP A 104 2.78 10.03 8.98
C TRP A 104 3.39 9.25 10.15
N GLN A 105 4.42 8.46 9.87
CA GLN A 105 5.22 7.79 10.87
C GLN A 105 6.66 8.30 10.80
N TRP A 106 7.20 8.61 11.98
CA TRP A 106 8.56 9.10 12.16
C TRP A 106 9.25 8.18 13.15
N ASP A 107 10.17 7.37 12.64
CA ASP A 107 10.99 6.49 13.46
C ASP A 107 12.29 7.22 13.79
N PHE A 108 12.37 7.76 15.00
CA PHE A 108 13.57 8.40 15.52
C PHE A 108 14.45 7.32 16.14
N CYS A 109 15.57 7.01 15.49
CA CYS A 109 16.66 6.24 16.07
C CYS A 109 17.57 7.15 16.91
#